data_AF-A0A1Y1Q8U7-F1
#
_entry.id   AF-A0A1Y1Q8U7-F1
#
_cell.length_a   1.000
_cell.length_b   1.000
_cell.length_c   1.000
_cell.angle_alpha   90.00
_cell.angle_beta   90.00
_cell.angle_gamma   90.00
#
_symmetry.space_group_name_H-M   'P 1'
#
loop_
_entity.id
_entity.type
_entity.pdbx_description
1 polymer ?
#
loop_
_entity_poly.entity_id
_entity_poly.type
_entity_poly.pdbx_seq_one_letter_code
_entity_poly.pdbx_strand_id
1 'polypeptide(L)'
;MKDEDIHHDADSPKTTTDDWEGAVMKVAGHEVGTVRTRGRQKTPPKVQLSLRISPDVVEFFRATGDDWQTRMDDALREWVDQHKAA
;
A
#
# COMPACT_ATOMS: atom_id res chain seq x y z
N MET A 1 4.98 29.74 8.01
CA MET A 1 3.62 30.26 8.20
C MET A 1 3.00 29.40 9.27
N LYS A 2 2.70 29.98 10.42
CA LYS A 2 2.05 29.27 11.51
C LYS A 2 0.55 29.47 11.40
N ASP A 3 -0.23 28.59 12.01
CA ASP A 3 -1.69 28.72 12.08
C ASP A 3 -2.11 30.04 12.75
N GLU A 4 -1.24 30.60 13.59
CA GLU A 4 -1.38 31.90 14.28
C GLU A 4 -1.41 33.10 13.31
N ASP A 5 -0.86 32.95 12.10
CA ASP A 5 -0.75 34.02 11.11
C ASP A 5 -1.98 34.09 10.16
N ILE A 6 -2.99 33.21 10.34
CA ILE A 6 -4.17 33.13 9.48
C ILE A 6 -5.23 34.13 9.95
N HIS A 7 -5.57 35.11 9.10
CA HIS A 7 -6.61 36.09 9.39
C HIS A 7 -7.99 35.50 9.10
N HIS A 8 -8.89 35.53 10.08
CA HIS A 8 -10.27 35.07 9.96
C HIS A 8 -11.21 36.28 10.01
N ASP A 9 -12.11 36.37 9.03
CA ASP A 9 -13.14 37.42 8.96
C ASP A 9 -14.53 36.80 8.73
N ALA A 10 -15.53 37.65 8.50
CA ALA A 10 -16.91 37.21 8.32
C ALA A 10 -17.14 36.38 7.03
N ASP A 11 -16.28 36.51 6.02
CA ASP A 11 -16.38 35.78 4.73
C ASP A 11 -15.40 34.59 4.67
N SER A 12 -14.44 34.53 5.60
CA SER A 12 -13.47 33.45 5.77
C SER A 12 -13.37 33.01 7.25
N PRO A 13 -14.45 32.46 7.82
CA PRO A 13 -14.43 31.94 9.18
C PRO A 13 -13.47 30.75 9.30
N LYS A 14 -12.96 30.52 10.50
CA LYS A 14 -12.15 29.34 10.79
C LYS A 14 -13.02 28.08 10.67
N THR A 15 -12.58 27.12 9.87
CA THR A 15 -13.24 25.81 9.79
C THR A 15 -13.24 25.14 11.17
N THR A 16 -14.40 24.68 11.58
CA THR A 16 -14.67 23.98 12.84
C THR A 16 -14.83 22.48 12.58
N THR A 17 -14.80 21.67 13.64
CA THR A 17 -15.04 20.23 13.53
C THR A 17 -16.44 19.92 13.02
N ASP A 18 -17.43 20.75 13.37
CA ASP A 18 -18.83 20.59 12.97
C ASP A 18 -19.02 20.79 11.45
N ASP A 19 -18.17 21.60 10.81
CA ASP A 19 -18.18 21.78 9.34
C ASP A 19 -17.84 20.49 8.57
N TRP A 20 -17.24 19.51 9.26
CA TRP A 20 -16.92 18.20 8.69
C TRP A 20 -17.98 17.14 8.95
N GLU A 21 -19.01 17.43 9.76
CA GLU A 21 -20.08 16.49 10.08
C GLU A 21 -20.92 16.22 8.82
N GLY A 22 -20.87 14.98 8.32
CA GLY A 22 -21.56 14.59 7.09
C GLY A 22 -20.87 14.99 5.79
N ALA A 23 -19.59 15.42 5.84
CA ALA A 23 -18.83 15.75 4.63
C ALA A 23 -18.71 14.54 3.68
N VAL A 24 -19.05 14.76 2.40
CA VAL A 24 -18.98 13.77 1.32
C VAL A 24 -17.90 14.13 0.32
N MET A 25 -17.19 13.13 -0.20
CA MET A 25 -16.22 13.36 -1.27
C MET A 25 -16.96 13.47 -2.60
N LYS A 26 -16.72 14.56 -3.35
CA LYS A 26 -17.20 14.74 -4.72
C LYS A 26 -16.05 14.64 -5.71
N VAL A 27 -16.21 13.82 -6.75
CA VAL A 27 -15.26 13.72 -7.88
C VAL A 27 -16.03 14.07 -9.15
N ALA A 28 -15.55 15.07 -9.89
CA ALA A 28 -16.23 15.61 -11.08
C ALA A 28 -17.71 16.00 -10.84
N GLY A 29 -18.04 16.49 -9.65
CA GLY A 29 -19.40 16.89 -9.27
C GLY A 29 -20.30 15.76 -8.75
N HIS A 30 -19.85 14.50 -8.80
CA HIS A 30 -20.60 13.35 -8.31
C HIS A 30 -20.15 12.90 -6.91
N GLU A 31 -21.10 12.58 -6.06
CA GLU A 31 -20.85 12.04 -4.72
C GLU A 31 -20.34 10.60 -4.82
N VAL A 32 -19.08 10.38 -4.41
CA VAL A 32 -18.41 9.07 -4.48
C VAL A 32 -18.33 8.37 -3.11
N GLY A 33 -19.04 8.91 -2.12
CA GLY A 33 -19.15 8.35 -0.76
C GLY A 33 -18.15 8.93 0.24
N THR A 34 -18.14 8.36 1.44
CA THR A 34 -17.23 8.74 2.54
C THR A 34 -15.82 8.20 2.28
N VAL A 35 -14.79 8.98 2.61
CA VAL A 35 -13.38 8.60 2.46
C VAL A 35 -13.13 7.27 3.19
N ARG A 36 -13.03 6.17 2.43
CA ARG A 36 -12.54 4.89 2.97
C ARG A 36 -11.03 5.01 3.11
N THR A 37 -10.54 5.23 4.32
CA THR A 37 -9.11 5.13 4.61
C THR A 37 -8.65 3.73 4.20
N ARG A 38 -7.75 3.65 3.22
CA ARG A 38 -7.11 2.39 2.86
C ARG A 38 -6.46 1.85 4.13
N GLY A 39 -6.94 0.69 4.60
CA GLY A 39 -6.46 0.11 5.84
C GLY A 39 -4.94 -0.05 5.84
N ARG A 40 -4.33 0.07 7.01
CA ARG A 40 -2.91 -0.16 7.22
C ARG A 40 -2.51 -1.50 6.58
N GLN A 41 -1.45 -1.50 5.77
CA GLN A 41 -0.98 -2.70 5.08
C GLN A 41 -0.66 -3.78 6.11
N LYS A 42 -1.48 -4.85 6.14
CA LYS A 42 -1.47 -5.86 7.22
C LYS A 42 -0.30 -6.84 7.12
N THR A 43 0.34 -6.95 5.96
CA THR A 43 1.42 -7.91 5.72
C THR A 43 2.76 -7.18 5.63
N PRO A 44 3.83 -7.70 6.28
CA PRO A 44 5.17 -7.18 6.09
C PRO A 44 5.53 -7.10 4.60
N PRO A 45 6.13 -6.00 4.12
CA PRO A 45 6.54 -5.88 2.73
C PRO A 45 7.67 -6.88 2.42
N LYS A 46 7.69 -7.39 1.18
CA LYS A 46 8.81 -8.19 0.67
C LYS A 46 10.09 -7.34 0.72
N VAL A 47 11.20 -7.92 1.14
CA VAL A 47 12.50 -7.24 1.16
C VAL A 47 13.17 -7.40 -0.20
N GLN A 48 13.51 -6.28 -0.84
CA GLN A 48 14.29 -6.31 -2.07
C GLN A 48 15.75 -6.66 -1.73
N LEU A 49 16.23 -7.78 -2.27
CA LEU A 49 17.60 -8.25 -2.09
C LEU A 49 18.27 -8.41 -3.45
N SER A 50 19.56 -8.07 -3.53
CA SER A 50 20.41 -8.39 -4.69
C SER A 50 21.11 -9.71 -4.42
N LEU A 51 20.55 -10.80 -4.94
CA LEU A 51 21.06 -12.17 -4.78
C LEU A 51 21.46 -12.75 -6.14
N ARG A 52 22.59 -13.47 -6.19
CA ARG A 52 22.99 -14.24 -7.37
C ARG A 52 22.36 -15.62 -7.28
N ILE A 53 21.51 -15.94 -8.25
CA ILE A 53 20.89 -17.26 -8.44
C ILE A 53 21.53 -17.92 -9.66
N SER A 54 21.65 -19.25 -9.66
CA SER A 54 22.12 -20.01 -10.81
C SER A 54 21.22 -19.78 -12.04
N PRO A 55 21.80 -19.68 -13.26
CA PRO A 55 21.05 -19.30 -14.46
C PRO A 55 19.98 -20.33 -14.85
N ASP A 56 20.26 -21.62 -14.67
CA ASP A 56 19.34 -22.74 -14.89
C ASP A 56 18.05 -22.62 -14.06
N VAL A 57 18.19 -22.26 -12.77
CA VAL A 57 17.05 -22.04 -11.87
C VAL A 57 16.20 -20.86 -12.36
N VAL A 58 16.84 -19.76 -12.73
CA VAL A 58 16.14 -18.57 -13.23
C VAL A 58 15.43 -18.86 -14.55
N GLU A 59 16.07 -19.58 -15.46
CA GLU A 59 15.48 -20.00 -16.74
C GLU A 59 14.26 -20.90 -16.53
N PHE A 60 14.36 -21.88 -15.63
CA PHE A 60 13.25 -22.75 -15.26
C PHE A 60 12.03 -21.95 -14.80
N PHE A 61 12.20 -21.02 -13.85
CA PHE A 61 11.08 -20.23 -13.36
C PHE A 61 10.56 -19.27 -14.43
N ARG A 62 11.43 -18.61 -15.21
CA ARG A 62 10.98 -17.73 -16.31
C ARG A 62 10.13 -18.47 -17.35
N ALA A 63 10.44 -19.73 -17.63
CA ALA A 63 9.65 -20.57 -18.53
C ALA A 63 8.23 -20.84 -18.02
N THR A 64 7.96 -20.67 -16.71
CA THR A 64 6.63 -20.85 -16.12
C THR A 64 5.64 -19.71 -16.41
N GLY A 65 6.11 -18.62 -17.03
CA GLY A 65 5.30 -17.50 -17.51
C GLY A 65 5.23 -16.33 -16.53
N ASP A 66 4.10 -15.63 -16.55
CA ASP A 66 3.84 -14.51 -15.66
C ASP A 66 3.90 -14.94 -14.19
N ASP A 67 4.31 -14.02 -13.32
CA ASP A 67 4.51 -14.25 -11.89
C ASP A 67 5.57 -15.30 -11.51
N TRP A 68 6.54 -15.58 -12.40
CA TRP A 68 7.64 -16.51 -12.09
C TRP A 68 8.42 -16.16 -10.81
N GLN A 69 8.56 -14.87 -10.50
CA GLN A 69 9.20 -14.43 -9.25
C GLN A 69 8.37 -14.79 -8.01
N THR A 70 7.04 -14.71 -8.11
CA THR A 70 6.13 -15.13 -7.04
C THR A 70 6.21 -16.64 -6.84
N ARG A 71 6.25 -17.42 -7.93
CA ARG A 71 6.42 -18.89 -7.82
C ARG A 71 7.76 -19.27 -7.21
N MET A 72 8.82 -18.54 -7.54
CA MET A 72 10.14 -18.74 -6.94
C MET A 72 10.13 -18.41 -5.44
N ASP A 73 9.46 -17.33 -5.03
CA ASP A 73 9.26 -16.95 -3.63
C ASP A 73 8.48 -18.03 -2.84
N ASP A 74 7.41 -18.58 -3.43
CA ASP A 74 6.63 -19.66 -2.82
C ASP A 74 7.46 -20.94 -2.63
N ALA A 75 8.28 -21.31 -3.62
CA ALA A 75 9.18 -22.45 -3.51
C ALA A 75 10.23 -22.27 -2.40
N LEU A 76 10.78 -21.06 -2.27
CA LEU A 76 11.72 -20.73 -1.18
C LEU A 76 11.02 -20.81 0.18
N ARG A 77 9.78 -20.37 0.27
CA ARG A 77 8.99 -20.45 1.50
C ARG A 77 8.69 -21.89 1.90
N GLU A 78 8.28 -22.72 0.94
CA GLU A 78 8.06 -24.15 1.16
C GLU A 78 9.35 -24.82 1.66
N TRP A 79 10.50 -24.53 1.05
CA TRP A 79 11.78 -25.03 1.51
C TRP A 79 12.07 -24.62 2.95
N VAL A 80 11.84 -23.35 3.31
CA VAL A 80 12.00 -22.87 4.69
C VAL A 80 11.08 -23.63 5.64
N ASP A 81 9.81 -23.79 5.30
CA ASP A 81 8.84 -24.48 6.17
C ASP A 81 9.21 -25.96 6.39
N GLN A 82 9.74 -26.64 5.36
CA GLN A 82 10.22 -28.02 5.47
C GLN A 82 11.49 -28.15 6.35
N HIS A 83 12.37 -27.15 6.35
CA HIS A 83 13.67 -27.21 7.05
C HIS A 83 13.67 -26.51 8.42
N LYS A 84 12.58 -25.81 8.76
CA LYS A 84 12.41 -25.14 10.06
C LYS A 84 12.00 -26.12 11.18
N ALA A 85 11.64 -27.35 10.83
CA ALA A 85 11.26 -28.41 11.77
C ALA A 85 12.42 -29.33 12.19
N ALA A 86 13.68 -28.99 11.86
CA ALA A 86 14.89 -29.72 12.25
C ALA A 86 15.61 -29.06 13.43
#